data_AF-A0A7S1EIJ1-F1
#
_entry.id   AF-A0A7S1EIJ1-F1
#
_cell.length_a   1.000
_cell.length_b   1.000
_cell.length_c   1.000
_cell.angle_alpha   90.00
_cell.angle_beta   90.00
_cell.angle_gamma   90.00
#
_symmetry.space_group_name_H-M   'P 1'
#
loop_
_entity.id
_entity.type
_entity.pdbx_description
1 polymer ?
#
loop_
_entity_poly.entity_id
_entity_poly.type
_entity_poly.pdbx_seq_one_letter_code
_entity_poly.pdbx_strand_id
1 'polypeptide(L)'
;HVSFTCKRHGENSADVRTTVRSTSLDNIRNVYGAAMARELLDVDAKDEALRVKVSGLISNGNHSSKRLVLILFINGRLVESSPIRRCIEQVYAAYLPKGSHPFIYLSLTFPPANLDVNVHPTKQEVRFLDEEQVVDFVQDTFEARLNGANASRSFLTQTLLPGAAEV
;
A
#
# COMPACT_ATOMS: atom_id res chain seq x y z
N HIS A 1 -3.24 -19.44 1.08
CA HIS A 1 -3.91 -20.77 1.04
C HIS A 1 -5.14 -20.81 0.13
N VAL A 2 -5.47 -19.75 -0.62
CA VAL A 2 -6.67 -19.68 -1.48
C VAL A 2 -6.25 -19.25 -2.88
N SER A 3 -6.87 -19.80 -3.92
CA SER A 3 -6.71 -19.38 -5.32
C SER A 3 -8.06 -18.90 -5.87
N PHE A 4 -8.04 -17.79 -6.62
CA PHE A 4 -9.20 -17.23 -7.28
C PHE A 4 -9.02 -17.30 -8.79
N THR A 5 -10.08 -17.71 -9.48
CA THR A 5 -10.18 -17.67 -10.94
C THR A 5 -11.47 -16.98 -11.32
N CYS A 6 -11.38 -15.82 -12.00
CA CYS A 6 -12.53 -15.14 -12.58
C CYS A 6 -12.46 -15.26 -14.10
N LYS A 7 -13.57 -15.62 -14.74
CA LYS A 7 -13.68 -15.71 -16.19
C LYS A 7 -14.97 -15.06 -16.66
N ARG A 8 -14.91 -14.33 -17.77
CA ARG A 8 -16.11 -13.88 -18.46
C ARG A 8 -16.87 -15.07 -19.04
N HIS A 9 -18.19 -15.05 -18.93
CA HIS A 9 -19.04 -16.08 -19.51
C HIS A 9 -18.85 -16.14 -21.04
N GLY A 10 -18.46 -17.32 -21.56
CA GLY A 10 -18.20 -17.55 -22.98
C GLY A 10 -16.73 -17.48 -23.40
N GLU A 11 -15.81 -17.07 -22.50
CA GLU A 11 -14.37 -17.06 -22.77
C GLU A 11 -13.65 -18.24 -22.10
N ASN A 12 -12.66 -18.79 -22.81
CA ASN A 12 -11.83 -19.90 -22.31
C ASN A 12 -10.63 -19.42 -21.49
N SER A 13 -10.25 -18.15 -21.59
CA SER A 13 -9.23 -17.51 -20.75
C SER A 13 -9.85 -16.97 -19.47
N ALA A 14 -9.13 -17.12 -18.35
CA ALA A 14 -9.48 -16.45 -17.12
C ALA A 14 -8.94 -15.02 -17.14
N ASP A 15 -9.78 -14.05 -16.79
CA ASP A 15 -9.42 -12.64 -16.67
C ASP A 15 -8.53 -12.38 -15.44
N VAL A 16 -8.79 -13.12 -14.36
CA VAL A 16 -7.97 -13.08 -13.15
C VAL A 16 -7.70 -14.51 -12.71
N ARG A 17 -6.42 -14.85 -12.52
CA ARG A 17 -6.00 -16.11 -11.93
C ARG A 17 -4.90 -15.87 -10.92
N THR A 18 -5.13 -16.28 -9.68
CA THR A 18 -4.10 -16.33 -8.64
C THR A 18 -3.70 -17.78 -8.37
N THR A 19 -2.43 -18.02 -8.05
CA THR A 19 -1.93 -19.38 -7.76
C THR A 19 -2.12 -19.72 -6.28
N VAL A 20 -2.01 -21.00 -5.93
CA VAL A 20 -2.08 -21.40 -4.52
C VAL A 20 -0.74 -21.03 -3.85
N ARG A 21 -0.80 -20.34 -2.71
CA ARG A 21 0.37 -19.83 -1.93
C ARG A 21 1.12 -18.65 -2.56
N SER A 22 0.50 -17.86 -3.44
CA SER A 22 1.10 -16.62 -3.93
C SER A 22 1.29 -15.60 -2.81
N THR A 23 2.36 -14.82 -2.86
CA THR A 23 2.53 -13.64 -1.99
C THR A 23 1.59 -12.51 -2.42
N SER A 24 1.36 -11.53 -1.54
CA SER A 24 0.56 -10.35 -1.89
C SER A 24 1.14 -9.60 -3.11
N LEU A 25 2.48 -9.56 -3.23
CA LEU A 25 3.18 -8.99 -4.38
C LEU A 25 2.88 -9.77 -5.67
N ASP A 26 2.95 -11.10 -5.65
CA ASP A 26 2.65 -11.93 -6.83
C ASP A 26 1.20 -11.77 -7.28
N ASN A 27 0.27 -11.65 -6.33
CA ASN A 27 -1.13 -11.40 -6.65
C ASN A 27 -1.33 -10.02 -7.27
N ILE A 28 -0.69 -8.99 -6.74
CA ILE A 28 -0.74 -7.64 -7.33
C ILE A 28 -0.10 -7.64 -8.72
N ARG A 29 1.01 -8.35 -8.92
CA ARG A 29 1.65 -8.54 -10.22
C ARG A 29 0.73 -9.21 -11.25
N ASN A 30 -0.03 -10.22 -10.83
CA ASN A 30 -0.96 -10.93 -11.70
C ASN A 30 -2.20 -10.10 -12.06
N VAL A 31 -2.68 -9.26 -11.13
CA VAL A 31 -3.91 -8.47 -11.31
C VAL A 31 -3.64 -7.11 -11.98
N TYR A 32 -2.59 -6.41 -11.55
CA TYR A 32 -2.26 -5.04 -11.99
C TYR A 32 -1.06 -4.98 -12.96
N GLY A 33 -0.39 -6.11 -13.19
CA GLY A 33 0.73 -6.23 -14.12
C GLY A 33 2.11 -6.06 -13.48
N ALA A 34 3.13 -6.46 -14.23
CA ALA A 34 4.52 -6.48 -13.76
C ALA A 34 5.14 -5.09 -13.59
N ALA A 35 4.69 -4.07 -14.35
CA ALA A 35 5.18 -2.70 -14.22
C ALA A 35 4.85 -2.15 -12.82
N MET A 36 3.60 -2.34 -12.39
CA MET A 36 3.13 -1.96 -11.06
C MET A 36 3.94 -2.64 -9.95
N ALA A 37 4.09 -3.96 -10.03
CA ALA A 37 4.79 -4.73 -8.99
C ALA A 37 6.26 -4.33 -8.78
N ARG A 38 6.93 -3.77 -9.80
CA ARG A 38 8.32 -3.28 -9.69
C ARG A 38 8.44 -1.94 -8.99
N GLU A 39 7.34 -1.19 -8.93
CA GLU A 39 7.28 0.13 -8.32
C GLU A 39 6.76 0.09 -6.88
N LEU A 40 6.43 -1.11 -6.36
CA LEU A 40 5.97 -1.28 -4.99
C LEU A 40 7.13 -1.33 -4.01
N LEU A 41 6.88 -0.76 -2.84
CA LEU A 41 7.73 -0.77 -1.67
C LEU A 41 7.00 -1.53 -0.56
N ASP A 42 7.67 -2.49 0.06
CA ASP A 42 7.14 -3.18 1.23
C ASP A 42 7.14 -2.26 2.45
N VAL A 43 6.07 -2.31 3.22
CA VAL A 43 5.90 -1.62 4.48
C VAL A 43 5.60 -2.67 5.55
N ASP A 44 6.41 -2.70 6.60
CA ASP A 44 6.12 -3.46 7.83
C ASP A 44 6.49 -2.56 9.00
N ALA A 45 5.49 -2.21 9.81
CA ALA A 45 5.65 -1.40 11.00
C ALA A 45 4.74 -1.95 12.10
N LYS A 46 5.21 -1.89 13.34
CA LYS A 46 4.46 -2.33 14.51
C LYS A 46 4.53 -1.23 15.56
N ASP A 47 3.36 -0.86 16.07
CA ASP A 47 3.24 -0.01 17.23
C ASP A 47 2.96 -0.87 18.47
N GLU A 48 3.80 -0.77 19.50
CA GLU A 48 3.65 -1.54 20.73
C GLU A 48 2.64 -0.93 21.71
N ALA A 49 2.47 0.40 21.69
CA ALA A 49 1.53 1.11 22.54
C ALA A 49 0.09 0.83 22.08
N LEU A 50 -0.15 0.93 20.77
CA LEU A 50 -1.45 0.65 20.16
C LEU A 50 -1.69 -0.85 19.91
N ARG A 51 -0.61 -1.66 19.98
CA ARG A 51 -0.59 -3.09 19.61
C ARG A 51 -1.05 -3.35 18.18
N VAL A 52 -0.79 -2.40 17.29
CA VAL A 52 -1.19 -2.47 15.88
C VAL A 52 -0.01 -2.92 15.05
N LYS A 53 -0.27 -3.85 14.13
CA LYS A 53 0.69 -4.19 13.07
C LYS A 53 0.18 -3.67 11.74
N VAL A 54 1.00 -2.87 11.07
CA VAL A 54 0.81 -2.39 9.70
C VAL A 54 1.70 -3.22 8.80
N SER A 55 1.12 -3.82 7.77
CA SER A 55 1.85 -4.50 6.70
C SER A 55 1.25 -4.13 5.36
N GLY A 56 2.04 -3.89 4.33
CA GLY A 56 1.49 -3.44 3.07
C GLY A 56 2.51 -3.27 1.96
N LEU A 57 1.99 -2.97 0.78
CA LEU A 57 2.74 -2.64 -0.43
C LEU A 57 2.27 -1.27 -0.91
N ILE A 58 3.17 -0.31 -0.98
CA ILE A 58 2.88 1.06 -1.37
C ILE A 58 3.65 1.41 -2.64
N SER A 59 3.04 2.15 -3.56
CA SER A 59 3.77 2.60 -4.75
C SER A 59 4.80 3.66 -4.41
N ASN A 60 5.96 3.58 -5.04
CA ASN A 60 6.95 4.64 -4.99
C ASN A 60 6.50 5.89 -5.78
N GLY A 61 7.29 6.96 -5.71
CA GLY A 61 6.97 8.22 -6.41
C GLY A 61 7.08 8.19 -7.94
N ASN A 62 7.47 7.07 -8.56
CA ASN A 62 7.47 6.93 -10.03
C ASN A 62 6.13 6.47 -10.58
N HIS A 63 5.32 5.84 -9.73
CA HIS A 63 4.03 5.36 -10.16
C HIS A 63 3.06 6.53 -10.33
N SER A 64 2.50 6.66 -11.53
CA SER A 64 1.50 7.68 -11.83
C SER A 64 0.25 7.02 -12.37
N SER A 65 -0.80 7.00 -11.55
CA SER A 65 -2.14 6.59 -11.96
C SER A 65 -3.12 7.75 -11.92
N LYS A 66 -4.16 7.70 -12.75
CA LYS A 66 -5.25 8.69 -12.78
C LYS A 66 -6.23 8.55 -11.62
N ARG A 67 -6.17 7.44 -10.87
CA ARG A 67 -7.08 7.16 -9.75
C ARG A 67 -6.31 6.53 -8.60
N LEU A 68 -6.64 6.97 -7.38
CA LEU A 68 -6.17 6.33 -6.16
C LEU A 68 -6.76 4.93 -6.04
N VAL A 69 -5.90 3.93 -5.95
CA VAL A 69 -6.28 2.56 -5.62
C VAL A 69 -5.82 2.31 -4.19
N LEU A 70 -6.78 2.26 -3.26
CA LEU A 70 -6.56 1.92 -1.86
C LEU A 70 -7.27 0.61 -1.56
N ILE A 71 -6.51 -0.43 -1.28
CA ILE A 71 -7.00 -1.72 -0.83
C ILE A 71 -6.63 -1.86 0.64
N LEU A 72 -7.61 -1.61 1.52
CA LEU A 72 -7.41 -1.64 2.97
C LEU A 72 -8.04 -2.90 3.55
N PHE A 73 -7.20 -3.75 4.15
CA PHE A 73 -7.60 -4.90 4.93
C PHE A 73 -7.41 -4.64 6.41
N ILE A 74 -8.39 -5.05 7.20
CA ILE A 74 -8.34 -4.98 8.66
C ILE A 74 -8.75 -6.33 9.21
N ASN A 75 -7.84 -7.00 9.93
CA ASN A 75 -8.05 -8.36 10.44
C ASN A 75 -8.60 -9.32 9.36
N GLY A 76 -8.14 -9.17 8.11
CA GLY A 76 -8.54 -9.99 6.97
C GLY A 76 -9.85 -9.60 6.28
N ARG A 77 -10.52 -8.52 6.69
CA ARG A 77 -11.72 -7.97 6.02
C ARG A 77 -11.36 -6.77 5.16
N LEU A 78 -11.93 -6.66 3.96
CA LEU A 78 -11.84 -5.45 3.14
C LEU A 78 -12.71 -4.36 3.78
N VAL A 79 -12.10 -3.23 4.09
CA VAL A 79 -12.72 -2.10 4.79
C VAL A 79 -12.48 -0.83 3.99
N GLU A 80 -13.47 0.06 3.97
CA GLU A 80 -13.30 1.41 3.46
C GLU A 80 -13.18 2.39 4.65
N SER A 81 -12.14 3.23 4.62
CA SER A 81 -11.92 4.26 5.63
C SER A 81 -11.56 5.58 4.95
N SER A 82 -12.44 6.57 5.13
CA SER A 82 -12.24 7.92 4.60
C SER A 82 -11.06 8.65 5.28
N PRO A 83 -10.85 8.55 6.62
CA PRO A 83 -9.70 9.14 7.28
C PRO A 83 -8.35 8.63 6.74
N ILE A 84 -8.18 7.30 6.66
CA ILE A 84 -6.96 6.69 6.12
C ILE A 84 -6.73 7.12 4.66
N ARG A 85 -7.78 7.13 3.84
CA ARG A 85 -7.70 7.60 2.44
C ARG A 85 -7.17 9.03 2.35
N ARG A 86 -7.73 9.96 3.13
CA ARG A 86 -7.31 11.37 3.11
C ARG A 86 -5.87 11.55 3.59
N CYS A 87 -5.50 10.86 4.67
CA CYS A 87 -4.14 10.85 5.21
C CYS A 87 -3.13 10.42 4.12
N ILE A 88 -3.41 9.31 3.44
CA ILE A 88 -2.60 8.82 2.33
C ILE A 88 -2.47 9.85 1.22
N GLU A 89 -3.58 10.47 0.79
CA GLU A 89 -3.56 11.48 -0.27
C GLU A 89 -2.70 12.68 0.13
N GLN A 90 -2.78 13.10 1.38
CA GLN A 90 -1.99 14.20 1.93
C GLN A 90 -0.49 13.89 1.95
N VAL A 91 -0.09 12.70 2.41
CA VAL A 91 1.32 12.27 2.40
C VAL A 91 1.83 12.26 0.96
N TYR A 92 1.11 11.62 0.04
CA TYR A 92 1.54 11.49 -1.34
C TYR A 92 1.51 12.81 -2.13
N ALA A 93 0.73 13.81 -1.71
CA ALA A 93 0.72 15.12 -2.35
C ALA A 93 2.08 15.85 -2.31
N ALA A 94 2.95 15.51 -1.34
CA ALA A 94 4.32 16.02 -1.26
C ALA A 94 5.30 15.29 -2.20
N TYR A 95 5.00 14.05 -2.60
CA TYR A 95 5.91 13.18 -3.36
C TYR A 95 5.51 12.99 -4.82
N LEU A 96 4.22 13.15 -5.16
CA LEU A 96 3.69 12.93 -6.50
C LEU A 96 3.34 14.25 -7.20
N PRO A 97 3.47 14.31 -8.54
CA PRO A 97 2.97 15.42 -9.33
C PRO A 97 1.45 15.62 -9.15
N LYS A 98 0.98 16.85 -9.33
CA LYS A 98 -0.46 17.16 -9.28
C LYS A 98 -1.23 16.30 -10.30
N GLY A 99 -2.26 15.59 -9.82
CA GLY A 99 -3.11 14.73 -10.64
C GLY A 99 -2.61 13.28 -10.77
N SER A 100 -1.49 12.94 -10.13
CA SER A 100 -1.03 11.55 -9.98
C SER A 100 -1.51 10.98 -8.65
N HIS A 101 -1.91 9.71 -8.68
CA HIS A 101 -2.36 8.99 -7.49
C HIS A 101 -1.55 7.70 -7.29
N PRO A 102 -1.29 7.33 -6.03
CA PRO A 102 -0.57 6.11 -5.70
C PRO A 102 -1.45 4.86 -5.80
N PHE A 103 -0.78 3.71 -5.78
CA PHE A 103 -1.38 2.40 -5.53
C PHE A 103 -0.96 1.93 -4.14
N ILE A 104 -1.93 1.56 -3.31
CA ILE A 104 -1.68 1.15 -1.94
C ILE A 104 -2.48 -0.10 -1.61
N TYR A 105 -1.76 -1.11 -1.15
CA TYR A 105 -2.29 -2.27 -0.46
C TYR A 105 -1.85 -2.19 1.01
N LEU A 106 -2.80 -2.11 1.92
CA LEU A 106 -2.55 -2.00 3.35
C LEU A 106 -3.32 -3.08 4.08
N SER A 107 -2.65 -3.76 4.99
CA SER A 107 -3.20 -4.81 5.85
C SER A 107 -2.85 -4.48 7.30
N LEU A 108 -3.86 -4.04 8.03
CA LEU A 108 -3.79 -3.70 9.44
C LEU A 108 -4.26 -4.89 10.28
N THR A 109 -3.47 -5.21 11.30
CA THR A 109 -3.81 -6.23 12.29
C THR A 109 -3.96 -5.58 13.65
N PHE A 110 -5.14 -5.74 14.25
CA PHE A 110 -5.50 -5.20 15.56
C PHE A 110 -5.87 -6.32 16.52
N PRO A 111 -5.60 -6.17 17.83
CA PRO A 111 -6.19 -7.03 18.83
C PRO A 111 -7.72 -6.85 18.82
N PRO A 112 -8.49 -7.94 18.97
CA PRO A 112 -9.95 -7.90 18.90
C PRO A 112 -10.59 -7.00 19.96
N ALA A 113 -9.88 -6.70 21.05
CA ALA A 113 -10.35 -5.81 22.11
C ALA A 113 -10.39 -4.32 21.72
N ASN A 114 -9.59 -3.90 20.73
CA ASN A 114 -9.47 -2.49 20.33
C ASN A 114 -10.28 -2.17 19.06
N LEU A 115 -10.99 -3.17 18.52
CA LEU A 115 -11.72 -3.07 17.27
C LEU A 115 -13.21 -3.22 17.55
N ASP A 116 -13.95 -2.12 17.43
CA ASP A 116 -15.41 -2.17 17.49
C ASP A 116 -15.93 -2.59 16.11
N VAL A 117 -16.05 -3.92 15.93
CA VAL A 117 -16.55 -4.53 14.69
C VAL A 117 -18.06 -4.35 14.52
N ASN A 118 -18.72 -3.61 15.41
CA ASN A 118 -20.16 -3.49 15.47
C ASN A 118 -20.71 -2.52 14.40
N VAL A 119 -20.34 -2.81 13.15
CA VAL A 119 -20.80 -2.13 11.95
C VAL A 119 -21.62 -3.12 11.14
N HIS A 120 -22.83 -2.68 10.80
CA HIS A 120 -23.96 -3.42 10.23
C HIS A 120 -23.61 -4.64 9.34
N PRO A 121 -24.47 -5.68 9.29
CA PRO A 121 -24.26 -6.89 8.47
C PRO A 121 -23.96 -6.66 6.98
N THR A 122 -24.21 -5.44 6.48
CA THR A 122 -24.11 -5.04 5.08
C THR A 122 -23.07 -3.95 4.80
N LYS A 123 -22.33 -3.42 5.79
CA LYS A 123 -21.45 -2.25 5.57
C LYS A 123 -20.00 -2.44 6.00
N GLN A 124 -19.12 -2.14 5.04
CA GLN A 124 -17.65 -2.23 5.02
C GLN A 124 -16.96 -1.10 5.80
N GLU A 125 -17.58 -0.55 6.82
CA GLU A 125 -17.00 0.51 7.64
C GLU A 125 -16.58 -0.10 8.97
N VAL A 126 -15.46 0.33 9.55
CA VAL A 126 -15.01 -0.11 10.88
C VAL A 126 -14.63 1.15 11.63
N ARG A 127 -15.08 1.28 12.88
CA ARG A 127 -14.65 2.35 13.78
C ARG A 127 -13.70 1.76 14.81
N PHE A 128 -12.65 2.50 15.11
CA PHE A 128 -11.63 2.11 16.09
C PHE A 128 -11.77 3.03 17.31
N LEU A 129 -11.40 2.54 18.49
CA LEU A 129 -11.36 3.41 19.68
C LEU A 129 -10.33 4.55 19.51
N ASP A 130 -9.22 4.28 18.85
CA ASP A 130 -8.09 5.19 18.66
C ASP A 130 -7.85 5.52 17.17
N GLU A 131 -8.92 5.80 16.41
CA GLU A 131 -8.84 6.02 14.95
C GLU A 131 -7.81 7.10 14.56
N GLU A 132 -7.74 8.20 15.30
CA GLU A 132 -6.79 9.30 15.06
C GLU A 132 -5.33 8.83 15.22
N GLN A 133 -5.01 8.15 16.32
CA GLN A 133 -3.66 7.64 16.58
C GLN A 133 -3.23 6.59 15.55
N VAL A 134 -4.18 5.78 15.05
CA VAL A 134 -3.91 4.83 13.95
C VAL A 134 -3.62 5.54 12.65
N VAL A 135 -4.36 6.60 12.34
CA VAL A 135 -4.15 7.41 11.14
C VAL A 135 -2.77 8.08 11.19
N ASP A 136 -2.41 8.66 12.33
CA ASP A 136 -1.10 9.28 12.55
C ASP A 136 0.03 8.25 12.42
N PHE A 137 -0.13 7.06 13.00
CA PHE A 137 0.85 5.98 12.88
C PHE A 137 1.04 5.53 11.42
N VAL A 138 -0.05 5.45 10.64
CA VAL A 138 0.02 5.13 9.21
C VAL A 138 0.71 6.25 8.44
N GLN A 139 0.42 7.51 8.76
CA GLN A 139 1.07 8.68 8.17
C GLN A 139 2.58 8.62 8.36
N ASP A 140 3.03 8.51 9.61
CA ASP A 140 4.46 8.50 9.98
C ASP A 140 5.19 7.34 9.31
N THR A 141 4.56 6.17 9.27
CA THR A 141 5.11 4.98 8.61
C THR A 141 5.31 5.22 7.11
N PHE A 142 4.34 5.84 6.45
CA PHE A 142 4.39 6.11 5.01
C PHE A 142 5.43 7.18 4.68
N GLU A 143 5.46 8.27 5.45
CA GLU A 143 6.46 9.33 5.30
C GLU A 143 7.89 8.78 5.50
N ALA A 144 8.11 7.99 6.54
CA ALA A 144 9.40 7.35 6.80
C ALA A 144 9.84 6.45 5.63
N ARG A 145 8.91 5.65 5.07
CA ARG A 145 9.22 4.76 3.95
C ARG A 145 9.48 5.50 2.64
N LEU A 146 8.69 6.52 2.33
CA LEU A 146 8.88 7.33 1.13
C LEU A 146 10.18 8.16 1.21
N ASN A 147 10.50 8.71 2.39
CA ASN A 147 11.77 9.39 2.62
C ASN A 147 12.96 8.45 2.48
N GLY A 148 12.92 7.25 3.06
CA GLY A 148 13.98 6.25 2.90
C GLY A 148 14.19 5.82 1.44
N ALA A 149 13.11 5.65 0.68
CA ALA A 149 13.16 5.33 -0.74
C ALA A 149 13.74 6.48 -1.58
N ASN A 150 13.44 7.74 -1.25
CA ASN A 150 13.99 8.91 -1.92
C ASN A 150 15.46 9.16 -1.56
N ALA A 151 15.85 9.00 -0.29
CA ALA A 151 17.25 9.14 0.13
C ALA A 151 18.15 8.12 -0.57
N SER A 152 17.67 6.89 -0.75
CA SER A 152 18.38 5.85 -1.51
C SER A 152 18.62 6.24 -2.97
N ARG A 153 17.82 7.16 -3.55
CA ARG A 153 17.99 7.67 -4.91
C ARG A 153 19.06 8.76 -5.01
N SER A 154 19.13 9.67 -4.05
CA SER A 154 20.14 10.74 -4.07
C SER A 154 21.56 10.18 -3.99
N PHE A 155 21.76 9.03 -3.34
CA PHE A 155 23.08 8.38 -3.29
C PHE A 155 23.53 7.76 -4.62
N LEU A 156 22.61 7.31 -5.49
CA LEU A 156 22.97 6.68 -6.77
C LEU A 156 23.36 7.70 -7.85
N THR A 157 22.99 8.98 -7.71
CA THR A 157 23.26 10.01 -8.74
C THR A 157 24.63 10.69 -8.55
N GLN A 158 25.34 10.45 -7.44
CA GLN A 158 26.59 11.14 -7.11
C GLN A 158 27.83 10.23 -7.13
N THR A 159 27.89 9.25 -8.04
CA THR A 159 29.13 8.47 -8.29
C THR A 159 29.46 8.38 -9.78
N LEU A 160 29.40 9.52 -10.49
CA LEU A 160 30.17 9.71 -11.72
C LEU A 160 30.83 11.08 -11.65
N LEU A 161 31.90 11.14 -10.87
CA LEU A 161 32.95 12.15 -11.03
C LEU A 161 33.93 11.59 -12.07
N PRO A 162 33.99 12.09 -13.32
CA PRO A 162 35.22 12.02 -14.06
C PRO A 162 36.10 13.15 -13.56
N GLY A 163 36.87 12.85 -12.51
CA GLY A 163 38.10 13.59 -12.23
C GLY A 163 39.21 13.09 -13.14
N ALA A 164 40.05 14.04 -13.56
CA ALA A 164 41.40 13.87 -14.09
C ALA A 164 41.58 13.39 -15.54
N ALA A 165 41.67 14.37 -16.44
CA ALA A 165 42.83 14.51 -17.32
C ALA A 165 42.98 15.99 -17.75
N GLU A 166 43.64 16.79 -16.92
CA GLU A 166 44.68 17.71 -17.41
C GLU A 166 45.73 16.80 -18.10
N VAL A 167 46.27 17.05 -19.29
CA VAL A 167 47.03 18.19 -19.81
C VAL A 167 47.05 18.09 -21.34
#